data_AF-A0A3D2MY92-F1
#
_entry.id   AF-A0A3D2MY92-F1
#
_cell.length_a   1.000
_cell.length_b   1.000
_cell.length_c   1.000
_cell.angle_alpha   90.00
_cell.angle_beta   90.00
_cell.angle_gamma   90.00
#
_symmetry.space_group_name_H-M   'P 1'
#
loop_
_entity.id
_entity.type
_entity.pdbx_description
1 polymer ?
#
loop_
_entity_poly.entity_id
_entity_poly.type
_entity_poly.pdbx_seq_one_letter_code
_entity_poly.pdbx_strand_id
1 'polypeptide(L)'
;DYLVVESPKASLVGDADTWQLGMQRFAENCQFCHGAYAISSGVIPDLRWSAISANEDSWASVVGDGALTGNGMVGFSDIINDDEIEAIRHYVLRQAWLAVENGTADAPAVAAAGDQ
;
A
#
# COMPACT_ATOMS: atom_id res chain seq x y z
N ASP A 1 11.13 8.74 20.83
CA ASP A 1 9.80 8.42 20.30
C ASP A 1 9.89 8.37 18.79
N TYR A 2 9.86 7.17 18.21
CA TYR A 2 9.76 7.00 16.76
C TYR A 2 8.27 6.99 16.42
N LEU A 3 7.65 8.17 16.38
CA LEU A 3 6.26 8.30 15.97
C LEU A 3 6.20 8.20 14.45
N VAL A 4 5.81 7.03 13.94
CA VAL A 4 5.43 6.89 12.54
C VAL A 4 4.16 7.72 12.34
N VAL A 5 4.21 8.70 11.43
CA VAL A 5 3.01 9.46 11.05
C VAL A 5 2.12 8.55 10.21
N GLU A 6 1.10 8.01 10.87
CA GLU A 6 0.07 7.16 10.28
C GLU A 6 -0.88 8.02 9.44
N SER A 7 -0.54 8.14 8.16
CA SER A 7 -1.30 8.93 7.20
C SER A 7 -1.08 8.38 5.79
N PRO A 8 -2.13 8.25 4.95
CA PRO A 8 -2.01 7.86 3.55
C PRO A 8 -0.97 8.69 2.81
N LYS A 9 -0.21 8.08 1.90
CA LYS A 9 0.86 8.79 1.16
C LYS A 9 0.43 9.26 -0.24
N ALA A 10 -0.80 8.96 -0.65
CA ALA A 10 -1.44 9.47 -1.85
C ALA A 10 -2.97 9.56 -1.65
N SER A 11 -3.63 10.32 -2.53
CA SER A 11 -5.09 10.36 -2.61
C SER A 11 -5.67 8.96 -2.85
N LEU A 12 -6.92 8.76 -2.44
CA LEU A 12 -7.63 7.53 -2.74
C LEU A 12 -7.84 7.44 -4.26
N VAL A 13 -7.40 6.33 -4.85
CA VAL A 13 -7.42 6.06 -6.29
C VAL A 13 -8.01 4.68 -6.55
N GLY A 14 -8.58 4.48 -7.74
CA GLY A 14 -9.29 3.26 -8.13
C GLY A 14 -10.75 3.23 -7.68
N ASP A 15 -11.40 2.11 -7.97
CA ASP A 15 -12.80 1.83 -7.66
C ASP A 15 -12.96 0.50 -6.90
N ALA A 16 -14.21 0.09 -6.63
CA ALA A 16 -14.50 -1.11 -5.85
C ALA A 16 -13.91 -2.39 -6.48
N ASP A 17 -13.97 -2.52 -7.80
CA ASP A 17 -13.44 -3.70 -8.51
C ASP A 17 -11.91 -3.73 -8.44
N THR A 18 -11.26 -2.58 -8.61
CA THR A 18 -9.81 -2.44 -8.48
C THR A 18 -9.34 -2.76 -7.06
N TRP A 19 -10.03 -2.25 -6.04
CA TRP A 19 -9.69 -2.55 -4.64
C TRP A 19 -9.91 -4.01 -4.30
N GLN A 20 -10.93 -4.65 -4.87
CA GLN A 20 -11.20 -6.07 -4.67
C GLN A 20 -10.13 -6.94 -5.30
N LEU A 21 -9.69 -6.62 -6.53
CA LEU A 21 -8.57 -7.29 -7.19
C LEU A 21 -7.28 -7.15 -6.36
N GLY A 22 -6.98 -5.92 -5.92
CA GLY A 22 -5.82 -5.63 -5.09
C GLY A 22 -5.86 -6.36 -3.75
N MET A 23 -7.02 -6.42 -3.11
CA MET A 23 -7.22 -7.19 -1.88
C MET A 23 -6.92 -8.67 -2.09
N GLN A 24 -7.43 -9.26 -3.18
CA GLN A 24 -7.20 -10.66 -3.49
C GLN A 24 -5.70 -10.93 -3.67
N ARG A 25 -5.03 -10.14 -4.52
CA ARG A 25 -3.59 -10.32 -4.79
C ARG A 25 -2.74 -10.04 -3.56
N PHE A 26 -3.12 -9.08 -2.73
CA PHE A 26 -2.46 -8.81 -1.45
C PHE A 26 -2.60 -9.99 -0.49
N ALA A 27 -3.79 -10.58 -0.37
CA ALA A 27 -4.03 -11.74 0.49
C ALA A 27 -3.28 -12.99 0.01
N GLU A 28 -3.14 -13.17 -1.30
CA GLU A 28 -2.40 -14.29 -1.87
C GLU A 28 -0.88 -14.16 -1.67
N ASN A 29 -0.33 -12.93 -1.73
CA ASN A 29 1.10 -12.73 -1.91
C ASN A 29 1.80 -11.89 -0.81
N CYS A 30 1.09 -10.98 -0.16
CA CYS A 30 1.72 -9.95 0.70
C CYS A 30 1.43 -10.16 2.19
N GLN A 31 0.24 -10.65 2.54
CA GLN A 31 -0.25 -10.64 3.93
C GLN A 31 0.61 -11.44 4.92
N PHE A 32 1.33 -12.47 4.45
CA PHE A 32 2.13 -13.32 5.33
C PHE A 32 3.36 -12.59 5.90
N CYS A 33 3.81 -11.53 5.23
CA CYS A 33 4.90 -10.67 5.71
C CYS A 33 4.37 -9.32 6.22
N HIS A 34 3.42 -8.71 5.50
CA HIS A 34 2.93 -7.36 5.79
C HIS A 34 1.64 -7.32 6.64
N GLY A 35 1.15 -8.49 7.06
CA GLY A 35 -0.04 -8.64 7.91
C GLY A 35 -1.36 -8.60 7.13
N ALA A 36 -2.40 -9.17 7.74
CA ALA A 36 -3.74 -9.15 7.17
C ALA A 36 -4.26 -7.71 7.06
N TYR A 37 -5.02 -7.43 6.00
CA TYR A 37 -5.53 -6.08 5.71
C TYR A 37 -4.45 -4.99 5.62
N ALA A 38 -3.21 -5.38 5.28
CA ALA A 38 -2.03 -4.52 5.30
C ALA A 38 -1.67 -3.93 6.68
N ILE A 39 -2.20 -4.50 7.77
CA ILE A 39 -1.88 -4.11 9.14
C ILE A 39 -0.71 -4.97 9.63
N SER A 40 0.48 -4.37 9.67
CA SER A 40 1.69 -5.10 10.07
C SER A 40 1.71 -5.38 11.58
N SER A 41 2.41 -6.45 11.98
CA SER A 41 2.78 -6.72 13.37
C SER A 41 3.84 -5.75 13.92
N GLY A 42 4.45 -4.93 13.06
CA GLY A 42 5.55 -4.03 13.37
C GLY A 42 6.95 -4.64 13.19
N VAL A 43 7.05 -5.93 12.83
CA VAL A 43 8.34 -6.58 12.52
C VAL A 43 8.82 -6.24 11.10
N ILE A 44 7.89 -6.21 10.14
CA ILE A 44 8.10 -5.82 8.75
C ILE A 44 7.35 -4.50 8.50
N PRO A 45 7.73 -3.63 7.54
CA PRO A 45 7.04 -2.35 7.34
C PRO A 45 5.52 -2.49 7.15
N ASP A 46 4.75 -1.62 7.82
CA ASP A 46 3.33 -1.44 7.54
C ASP A 46 3.16 -0.66 6.22
N LEU A 47 2.59 -1.32 5.22
CA LEU A 47 2.53 -0.77 3.87
C LEU A 47 1.58 0.42 3.77
N ARG A 48 0.59 0.54 4.67
CA ARG A 48 -0.36 1.67 4.69
C ARG A 48 0.37 3.01 4.86
N TRP A 49 1.52 2.97 5.55
CA TRP A 49 2.31 4.16 5.89
C TRP A 49 3.56 4.34 5.04
N SER A 50 3.82 3.41 4.11
CA SER A 50 5.02 3.42 3.28
C SER A 50 5.01 4.56 2.26
N ALA A 51 6.10 5.33 2.21
CA ALA A 51 6.30 6.37 1.20
C ALA A 51 6.30 5.82 -0.24
N ILE A 52 6.63 4.54 -0.43
CA ILE A 52 6.63 3.89 -1.75
C ILE A 52 5.23 3.90 -2.37
N SER A 53 4.17 3.80 -1.58
CA SER A 53 2.78 3.84 -2.08
C SER A 53 2.37 5.17 -2.73
N ALA A 54 3.16 6.24 -2.50
CA ALA A 54 2.91 7.57 -3.06
C ALA A 54 3.16 7.66 -4.57
N ASN A 55 3.95 6.75 -5.14
CA ASN A 55 4.40 6.82 -6.52
C ASN A 55 4.33 5.45 -7.19
N GLU A 56 3.64 5.39 -8.32
CA GLU A 56 3.40 4.17 -9.11
C GLU A 56 4.72 3.50 -9.55
N ASP A 57 5.65 4.25 -10.15
CA ASP A 57 6.93 3.70 -10.61
C ASP A 57 7.77 3.12 -9.46
N SER A 58 7.78 3.80 -8.31
CA SER A 58 8.48 3.32 -7.11
C SER A 58 7.86 2.03 -6.58
N TRP A 59 6.53 1.94 -6.62
CA TRP A 59 5.80 0.75 -6.23
C TRP A 59 6.09 -0.42 -7.17
N ALA A 60 5.98 -0.21 -8.48
CA ALA A 60 6.28 -1.21 -9.50
C ALA A 60 7.73 -1.70 -9.42
N SER A 61 8.70 -0.80 -9.18
CA SER A 61 10.11 -1.17 -9.03
C SER A 61 10.36 -2.05 -7.80
N VAL A 62 9.64 -1.83 -6.70
CA VAL A 62 9.81 -2.64 -5.48
C VAL A 62 9.05 -3.97 -5.56
N VAL A 63 7.77 -3.92 -5.95
CA VAL A 63 6.86 -5.07 -5.92
C VAL A 63 6.98 -5.92 -7.18
N GLY A 64 7.10 -5.30 -8.35
CA GLY A 64 7.34 -6.00 -9.62
C GLY A 64 8.80 -6.41 -9.74
N ASP A 65 9.69 -5.43 -9.93
CA ASP A 65 11.09 -5.67 -10.32
C ASP A 65 11.98 -6.18 -9.17
N GLY A 66 11.47 -6.17 -7.93
CA GLY A 66 12.19 -6.70 -6.78
C GLY A 66 13.41 -5.88 -6.38
N ALA A 67 13.36 -4.55 -6.51
CA ALA A 67 14.45 -3.64 -6.15
C ALA A 67 14.97 -3.81 -4.70
N LEU A 68 14.18 -4.41 -3.81
CA LEU A 68 14.52 -4.68 -2.41
C LEU A 68 14.78 -6.18 -2.12
N THR A 69 15.01 -7.01 -3.13
CA THR A 69 15.28 -8.45 -2.97
C THR A 69 16.49 -8.71 -2.07
N GLY A 70 17.54 -7.87 -2.15
CA GLY A 70 18.69 -7.95 -1.25
C GLY A 70 18.36 -7.77 0.25
N ASN A 71 17.20 -7.15 0.54
CA ASN A 71 16.67 -6.96 1.90
C ASN A 71 15.53 -7.96 2.24
N GLY A 72 15.28 -8.94 1.37
CA GLY A 72 14.26 -9.98 1.58
C GLY A 72 12.86 -9.66 1.05
N MET A 73 12.63 -8.50 0.43
CA MET A 73 11.37 -8.20 -0.28
C MET A 73 11.45 -8.69 -1.72
N VAL A 74 10.76 -9.78 -2.04
CA VAL A 74 10.80 -10.41 -3.37
C VAL A 74 10.06 -9.56 -4.42
N GLY A 75 10.51 -9.66 -5.67
CA GLY A 75 9.76 -9.21 -6.83
C GLY A 75 8.74 -10.25 -7.28
N PHE A 76 7.63 -9.80 -7.86
CA PHE A 76 6.47 -10.64 -8.20
C PHE A 76 6.16 -10.68 -9.71
N SER A 77 6.94 -10.01 -10.57
CA SER A 77 6.68 -9.90 -12.02
C SER A 77 6.55 -11.24 -12.76
N ASP A 78 7.06 -12.34 -12.20
CA ASP A 78 6.94 -13.68 -12.77
C ASP A 78 5.53 -14.29 -12.59
N ILE A 79 4.71 -13.76 -11.66
CA ILE A 79 3.41 -14.36 -11.27
C ILE A 79 2.28 -13.35 -11.09
N ILE A 80 2.56 -12.04 -11.06
CA ILE A 80 1.59 -10.95 -10.95
C ILE A 80 1.93 -9.94 -12.06
N ASN A 81 0.93 -9.54 -12.86
CA ASN A 81 1.15 -8.55 -13.93
C ASN A 81 1.07 -7.10 -13.41
N ASP A 82 1.44 -6.13 -14.25
CA ASP A 82 1.53 -4.71 -13.87
C ASP A 82 0.21 -4.13 -13.36
N ASP A 83 -0.93 -4.46 -14.00
CA ASP A 83 -2.25 -4.00 -13.57
C ASP A 83 -2.60 -4.55 -12.17
N GLU A 84 -2.24 -5.80 -11.90
CA GLU A 84 -2.45 -6.43 -10.60
C GLU A 84 -1.51 -5.87 -9.52
N ILE A 85 -0.25 -5.57 -9.87
CA ILE A 85 0.72 -4.89 -8.99
C ILE A 85 0.17 -3.53 -8.57
N GLU A 86 -0.40 -2.78 -9.52
CA GLU A 86 -0.98 -1.48 -9.26
C GLU A 86 -2.29 -1.58 -8.45
N ALA A 87 -3.10 -2.61 -8.72
CA ALA A 87 -4.28 -2.89 -7.91
C ALA A 87 -3.90 -3.14 -6.43
N ILE A 88 -2.78 -3.83 -6.14
CA ILE A 88 -2.27 -3.99 -4.77
C ILE A 88 -1.95 -2.62 -4.15
N ARG A 89 -1.32 -1.70 -4.89
CA ARG A 89 -1.04 -0.33 -4.40
C ARG A 89 -2.32 0.38 -4.02
N HIS A 90 -3.34 0.31 -4.88
CA HIS A 90 -4.66 0.91 -4.64
C HIS A 90 -5.34 0.31 -3.41
N TYR A 91 -5.25 -1.01 -3.23
CA TYR A 91 -5.76 -1.66 -2.03
C TYR A 91 -5.05 -1.18 -0.75
N VAL A 92 -3.72 -1.09 -0.75
CA VAL A 92 -2.95 -0.59 0.40
C VAL A 92 -3.34 0.86 0.74
N LEU A 93 -3.49 1.72 -0.27
CA LEU A 93 -3.99 3.07 -0.08
C LEU A 93 -5.42 3.07 0.47
N ARG A 94 -6.30 2.19 -0.03
CA ARG A 94 -7.66 2.06 0.48
C ARG A 94 -7.67 1.69 1.97
N GLN A 95 -6.79 0.79 2.43
CA GLN A 95 -6.65 0.45 3.84
C GLN A 95 -6.12 1.61 4.68
N ALA A 96 -5.18 2.40 4.14
CA ALA A 96 -4.71 3.62 4.79
C ALA A 96 -5.85 4.65 4.95
N TRP A 97 -6.65 4.87 3.91
CA TRP A 97 -7.81 5.76 3.94
C TRP A 97 -8.93 5.25 4.86
N LEU A 98 -9.14 3.94 4.93
CA LEU A 98 -10.09 3.34 5.87
C LEU A 98 -9.69 3.63 7.33
N ALA A 99 -8.40 3.65 7.65
CA ALA A 99 -7.93 4.04 8.97
C ALA A 99 -8.23 5.52 9.31
N VAL A 100 -8.17 6.41 8.31
CA VAL A 100 -8.60 7.81 8.46
C VAL A 100 -10.10 7.89 8.70
N GLU A 101 -10.91 7.17 7.89
CA GLU A 101 -12.36 7.07 8.05
C GLU A 101 -12.76 6.56 9.44
N ASN A 102 -11.99 5.63 10.00
CA ASN A 102 -12.20 5.06 11.32
C ASN A 102 -11.63 5.91 12.47
N GLY A 103 -10.96 7.02 12.19
CA GLY A 103 -10.38 7.91 13.18
C GLY A 103 -9.13 7.36 13.88
N THR A 104 -8.45 6.39 13.27
CA THR A 104 -7.20 5.79 13.81
C THR A 104 -5.94 6.26 13.06
N ALA A 105 -6.08 7.16 12.08
CA ALA A 105 -4.97 7.73 11.32
C ALA A 105 -5.31 9.17 10.90
N ASP A 106 -4.29 9.96 10.58
CA ASP A 106 -4.45 11.35 10.18
C ASP A 106 -4.67 11.47 8.66
N ALA A 107 -5.58 12.35 8.26
CA ALA A 107 -5.72 12.71 6.84
C ALA A 107 -4.44 13.40 6.33
N PRO A 108 -3.96 13.10 5.11
CA PRO A 108 -2.76 13.72 4.61
C PRO A 108 -3.02 15.21 4.35
N ALA A 109 -2.03 16.06 4.66
CA ALA A 109 -2.13 17.51 4.46
C ALA A 109 -2.49 17.90 3.01
N VAL A 110 -2.18 17.04 2.03
CA VAL A 110 -2.44 17.26 0.60
C VAL A 110 -3.92 17.05 0.24
N ALA A 111 -4.66 16.22 0.99
CA ALA A 111 -6.10 16.00 0.75
C ALA A 111 -6.97 17.19 1.20
N ALA A 112 -6.45 18.06 2.07
CA ALA A 112 -7.14 19.29 2.46
C ALA A 112 -7.15 20.37 1.36
N ALA A 113 -6.40 20.16 0.25
CA ALA A 113 -6.25 21.14 -0.82
C ALA A 113 -7.00 20.76 -2.12
N GLY A 114 -7.74 19.64 -2.13
CA GLY A 114 -8.38 19.09 -3.34
C GLY A 114 -9.82 19.50 -3.62
N ASP A 115 -10.47 20.25 -2.72
CA ASP A 115 -11.87 20.72 -2.86
C ASP A 115 -11.98 22.25 -2.94
N GLN A 116 -11.03 22.90 -3.64
CA GLN A 116 -11.07 24.35 -3.93
C GLN A 116 -10.78 24.62 -5.40
#